data_AF-A0A3B8JKU1-F1
#
_entry.id   AF-A0A3B8JKU1-F1
#
_cell.length_a   1.000
_cell.length_b   1.000
_cell.length_c   1.000
_cell.angle_alpha   90.00
_cell.angle_beta   90.00
_cell.angle_gamma   90.00
#
_symmetry.space_group_name_H-M   'P 1'
#
loop_
_entity.id
_entity.type
_entity.pdbx_description
1 polymer ?
#
loop_
_entity_poly.entity_id
_entity_poly.type
_entity_poly.pdbx_seq_one_letter_code
_entity_poly.pdbx_strand_id
1 'polypeptide(L)'
;MAQRVHRLHLLHTHYECTDAGLGVGVHAPCHLLPKNTMISNLPESSRHREGTNNGVLIVKRLKEKSQNYKKLIAAVLQWTGGQPFLTQKLCQLIIDSTDVPPNDNEVEWVVNLVRHQLIDNWEKLPELEHLRTIRDRLLRRKQRSIKLLKLYQRILQQGEVVANDSSEEKELRLSGLVVKQQGNLRVHNRIYASVFNEIWVENSLRAIQSELAPSDAEFLKALAELE
;
A
#
# COMPACT_ATOMS: atom_id res chain seq x y z
N MET A 1 30.33 55.54 28.82
CA MET A 1 29.03 55.88 28.22
C MET A 1 29.23 56.25 26.75
N ALA A 2 28.84 55.35 25.84
CA ALA A 2 28.75 55.50 24.38
C ALA A 2 28.38 54.08 23.88
N GLN A 3 27.55 53.81 22.88
CA GLN A 3 26.90 54.63 21.86
C GLN A 3 25.75 53.80 21.25
N ARG A 4 24.88 54.49 20.53
CA ARG A 4 23.75 54.00 19.75
C ARG A 4 24.18 53.87 18.27
N VAL A 5 23.36 53.20 17.45
CA VAL A 5 23.01 53.50 16.03
C VAL A 5 23.24 52.37 14.98
N HIS A 6 22.14 52.14 14.25
CA HIS A 6 21.82 51.50 12.94
C HIS A 6 22.91 51.12 11.92
N ARG A 7 22.66 50.03 11.15
CA ARG A 7 22.36 50.08 9.69
C ARG A 7 21.91 48.72 9.10
N LEU A 8 20.93 48.77 8.19
CA LEU A 8 20.65 47.78 7.12
C LEU A 8 21.90 47.58 6.24
N HIS A 9 22.09 46.40 5.62
CA HIS A 9 22.52 46.24 4.22
C HIS A 9 22.13 44.87 3.66
N LEU A 10 21.58 44.91 2.44
CA LEU A 10 21.33 43.79 1.53
C LEU A 10 22.64 43.12 1.09
N LEU A 11 22.61 41.81 0.85
CA LEU A 11 23.60 41.11 0.03
C LEU A 11 22.97 40.73 -1.31
N HIS A 12 23.41 41.45 -2.35
CA HIS A 12 23.36 41.05 -3.75
C HIS A 12 24.40 39.96 -3.98
N THR A 13 24.05 38.88 -4.70
CA THR A 13 25.02 38.03 -5.40
C THR A 13 24.75 38.12 -6.89
N HIS A 14 25.66 38.81 -7.58
CA HIS A 14 25.83 38.81 -9.03
C HIS A 14 26.43 37.47 -9.49
N TYR A 15 25.97 36.95 -10.63
CA TYR A 15 26.77 36.06 -11.47
C TYR A 15 26.72 36.58 -12.91
N GLU A 16 27.89 36.96 -13.41
CA GLU A 16 28.19 37.37 -14.77
C GLU A 16 28.39 36.13 -15.65
N CYS A 17 27.87 36.17 -16.88
CA CYS A 17 28.16 35.21 -17.94
C CYS A 17 29.17 35.86 -18.91
N THR A 18 30.35 35.25 -19.05
CA THR A 18 31.33 35.56 -20.10
C THR A 18 31.17 34.61 -21.28
N ASP A 19 31.10 35.18 -22.49
CA ASP A 19 30.96 34.48 -23.77
C ASP A 19 32.22 34.72 -24.64
N ALA A 20 32.66 33.67 -25.36
CA ALA A 20 33.54 33.63 -26.54
C ALA A 20 34.05 32.17 -26.73
N GLY A 21 33.96 31.47 -27.86
CA GLY A 21 33.44 31.75 -29.20
C GLY A 21 33.84 30.62 -30.17
N LEU A 22 33.24 30.61 -31.37
CA LEU A 22 33.57 29.88 -32.62
C LEU A 22 33.24 28.35 -32.65
N GLY A 23 32.48 27.78 -33.58
CA GLY A 23 31.76 28.28 -34.77
C GLY A 23 31.14 27.11 -35.58
N VAL A 24 30.22 27.46 -36.49
CA VAL A 24 29.66 26.72 -37.66
C VAL A 24 28.75 25.51 -37.32
N GLY A 25 27.41 25.58 -37.35
CA GLY A 25 26.47 25.73 -38.49
C GLY A 25 25.38 24.63 -38.32
N VAL A 26 24.10 24.69 -38.72
CA VAL A 26 23.26 25.57 -39.53
C VAL A 26 21.78 25.22 -39.19
N HIS A 27 20.87 26.20 -39.32
CA HIS A 27 19.39 26.11 -39.49
C HIS A 27 18.44 25.83 -38.32
N ALA A 28 17.79 26.90 -37.82
CA ALA A 28 16.33 27.13 -38.00
C ALA A 28 15.97 28.59 -37.60
N PRO A 29 15.19 29.35 -38.40
CA PRO A 29 14.78 30.71 -38.06
C PRO A 29 13.44 30.74 -37.31
N CYS A 30 13.43 31.36 -36.13
CA CYS A 30 12.22 31.82 -35.47
C CYS A 30 11.82 33.21 -36.02
N HIS A 31 10.69 33.30 -36.69
CA HIS A 31 9.87 34.51 -36.71
C HIS A 31 8.45 34.14 -37.13
N LEU A 32 7.48 34.44 -36.26
CA LEU A 32 6.19 35.09 -36.58
C LEU A 32 5.21 34.86 -35.42
N LEU A 33 4.88 35.96 -34.73
CA LEU A 33 3.66 36.10 -33.92
C LEU A 33 2.43 35.93 -34.82
N PRO A 34 1.29 35.44 -34.30
CA PRO A 34 0.14 36.35 -34.19
C PRO A 34 -0.68 36.14 -32.89
N LYS A 35 -1.09 37.23 -32.24
CA LYS A 35 -2.43 37.85 -32.27
C LYS A 35 -3.59 36.99 -31.76
N ASN A 36 -4.17 37.51 -30.69
CA ASN A 36 -5.51 37.25 -30.16
C ASN A 36 -6.55 37.08 -31.28
N THR A 37 -7.24 35.95 -31.31
CA THR A 37 -8.51 35.79 -32.04
C THR A 37 -9.44 34.92 -31.20
N MET A 38 -10.52 35.53 -30.69
CA MET A 38 -11.73 34.81 -30.29
C MET A 38 -12.28 34.09 -31.51
N ILE A 39 -12.70 32.82 -31.39
CA ILE A 39 -13.95 32.26 -31.93
C ILE A 39 -14.03 30.74 -31.65
N SER A 40 -15.13 30.39 -30.99
CA SER A 40 -15.94 29.16 -31.02
C SER A 40 -15.37 27.77 -30.65
N ASN A 41 -16.04 27.20 -29.64
CA ASN A 41 -16.50 25.81 -29.56
C ASN A 41 -15.45 24.69 -29.51
N LEU A 42 -15.21 24.17 -28.31
CA LEU A 42 -14.88 22.75 -28.10
C LEU A 42 -15.51 22.28 -26.76
N PRO A 43 -16.02 21.05 -26.68
CA PRO A 43 -17.11 20.70 -25.78
C PRO A 43 -16.60 20.45 -24.35
N GLU A 44 -17.43 20.86 -23.39
CA GLU A 44 -17.37 20.36 -22.03
C GLU A 44 -17.57 18.84 -22.03
N SER A 45 -16.47 18.10 -21.97
CA SER A 45 -16.50 16.73 -21.46
C SER A 45 -15.18 16.42 -20.79
N SER A 46 -15.26 15.62 -19.73
CA SER A 46 -14.18 15.17 -18.85
C SER A 46 -13.68 16.16 -17.78
N ARG A 47 -14.59 16.85 -17.10
CA ARG A 47 -14.45 16.96 -15.63
C ARG A 47 -15.10 15.73 -15.02
N HIS A 48 -14.30 14.68 -14.76
CA HIS A 48 -14.69 13.60 -13.86
C HIS A 48 -14.98 14.19 -12.48
N ARG A 49 -16.25 14.51 -12.24
CA ARG A 49 -16.82 14.73 -10.92
C ARG A 49 -17.54 13.45 -10.49
N GLU A 50 -16.76 12.45 -10.08
CA GLU A 50 -17.28 11.29 -9.35
C GLU A 50 -16.44 11.05 -8.10
N GLY A 51 -16.26 12.10 -7.28
CA GLY A 51 -15.45 12.01 -6.05
C GLY A 51 -16.25 12.12 -4.76
N THR A 52 -17.44 12.72 -4.77
CA THR A 52 -18.08 13.20 -3.52
C THR A 52 -19.44 12.56 -3.22
N ASN A 53 -20.09 11.93 -4.21
CA ASN A 53 -21.40 11.29 -4.01
C ASN A 53 -21.32 9.86 -3.46
N ASN A 54 -20.19 9.16 -3.64
CA ASN A 54 -20.12 7.74 -3.33
C ASN A 54 -20.08 7.47 -1.81
N GLY A 55 -19.36 8.29 -1.04
CA GLY A 55 -19.28 8.15 0.42
C GLY A 55 -20.61 8.42 1.12
N VAL A 56 -21.35 9.45 0.68
CA VAL A 56 -22.68 9.78 1.22
C VAL A 56 -23.70 8.67 0.89
N LEU A 57 -23.64 8.13 -0.33
CA LEU A 57 -24.50 7.03 -0.76
C LEU A 57 -24.25 5.75 0.05
N ILE A 58 -22.98 5.37 0.26
CA ILE A 58 -22.62 4.20 1.08
C ILE A 58 -23.15 4.33 2.50
N VAL A 59 -22.98 5.49 3.15
CA VAL A 59 -23.51 5.70 4.51
C VAL A 59 -25.04 5.62 4.53
N LYS A 60 -25.73 6.15 3.52
CA LYS A 60 -27.18 6.03 3.41
C LYS A 60 -27.61 4.56 3.29
N ARG A 61 -26.98 3.79 2.40
CA ARG A 61 -27.29 2.37 2.20
C ARG A 61 -26.98 1.51 3.44
N LEU A 62 -25.91 1.82 4.17
CA LEU A 62 -25.60 1.15 5.44
C LEU A 62 -26.65 1.44 6.53
N LYS A 63 -27.20 2.66 6.56
CA LYS A 63 -28.34 3.00 7.45
C LYS A 63 -29.60 2.22 7.11
N GLU A 64 -29.85 1.97 5.82
CA GLU A 64 -30.97 1.14 5.36
C GLU A 64 -30.78 -0.34 5.77
N LYS A 65 -29.53 -0.81 5.89
CA LYS A 65 -29.20 -2.19 6.26
C LYS A 65 -29.26 -2.49 7.76
N SER A 66 -28.95 -1.55 8.64
CA SER A 66 -29.00 -1.79 10.08
C SER A 66 -29.27 -0.50 10.86
N GLN A 67 -30.11 -0.61 11.89
CA GLN A 67 -30.36 0.47 12.86
C GLN A 67 -29.08 0.86 13.60
N ASN A 68 -28.15 -0.09 13.78
CA ASN A 68 -26.84 0.12 14.39
C ASN A 68 -25.72 0.26 13.35
N TYR A 69 -25.96 0.93 12.21
CA TYR A 69 -24.96 1.12 11.15
C TYR A 69 -23.61 1.70 11.64
N LYS A 70 -23.59 2.43 12.77
CA LYS A 70 -22.35 2.90 13.41
C LYS A 70 -21.47 1.74 13.89
N LYS A 71 -22.06 0.67 14.46
CA LYS A 71 -21.33 -0.55 14.85
C LYS A 71 -20.76 -1.24 13.61
N LEU A 72 -21.51 -1.29 12.50
CA LEU A 72 -21.00 -1.81 11.23
C LEU A 72 -19.79 -1.02 10.74
N ILE A 73 -19.89 0.31 10.66
CA ILE A 73 -18.77 1.17 10.21
C ILE A 73 -17.54 0.99 11.11
N ALA A 74 -17.75 0.93 12.44
CA ALA A 74 -16.65 0.68 13.37
C ALA A 74 -15.98 -0.68 13.13
N ALA A 75 -16.76 -1.73 12.92
CA ALA A 75 -16.24 -3.07 12.60
C ALA A 75 -15.48 -3.07 11.25
N VAL A 76 -16.02 -2.40 10.22
CA VAL A 76 -15.34 -2.24 8.92
C VAL A 76 -13.98 -1.61 9.12
N LEU A 77 -13.91 -0.47 9.80
CA LEU A 77 -12.64 0.25 10.01
C LEU A 77 -11.65 -0.56 10.85
N GLN A 78 -12.12 -1.31 11.85
CA GLN A 78 -11.27 -2.24 12.62
C GLN A 78 -10.67 -3.34 11.75
N TRP A 79 -11.42 -3.85 10.77
CA TRP A 79 -10.94 -4.87 9.85
C TRP A 79 -9.96 -4.32 8.81
N THR A 80 -10.26 -3.15 8.24
CA THR A 80 -9.54 -2.59 7.08
C THR A 80 -8.42 -1.63 7.45
N GLY A 81 -8.33 -1.20 8.71
CA GLY A 81 -7.37 -0.18 9.15
C GLY A 81 -7.60 1.19 8.50
N GLY A 82 -8.79 1.42 7.93
CA GLY A 82 -9.12 2.65 7.20
C GLY A 82 -8.53 2.73 5.79
N GLN A 83 -7.93 1.65 5.26
CA GLN A 83 -7.40 1.64 3.90
C GLN A 83 -8.55 1.85 2.89
N PRO A 84 -8.51 2.88 2.02
CA PRO A 84 -9.67 3.27 1.20
C PRO A 84 -10.25 2.14 0.35
N PHE A 85 -9.38 1.38 -0.31
CA PHE A 85 -9.79 0.25 -1.16
C PHE A 85 -10.54 -0.84 -0.38
N LEU A 86 -9.94 -1.36 0.68
CA LEU A 86 -10.56 -2.42 1.50
C LEU A 86 -11.82 -1.92 2.22
N THR A 87 -11.80 -0.66 2.69
CA THR A 87 -12.95 -0.03 3.35
C THR A 87 -14.13 0.09 2.40
N GLN A 88 -13.90 0.61 1.19
CA GLN A 88 -14.94 0.71 0.18
C GLN A 88 -15.46 -0.68 -0.21
N LYS A 89 -14.56 -1.66 -0.41
CA LYS A 89 -14.95 -3.00 -0.81
C LYS A 89 -15.79 -3.71 0.25
N LEU A 90 -15.37 -3.66 1.51
CA LEU A 90 -16.13 -4.29 2.60
C LEU A 90 -17.47 -3.60 2.80
N CYS A 91 -17.55 -2.27 2.70
CA CYS A 91 -18.84 -1.57 2.70
C CYS A 91 -19.77 -2.05 1.58
N GLN A 92 -19.25 -2.25 0.36
CA GLN A 92 -20.07 -2.79 -0.74
C GLN A 92 -20.52 -4.22 -0.49
N LEU A 93 -19.65 -5.09 0.02
CA LEU A 93 -20.05 -6.46 0.40
C LEU A 93 -21.19 -6.47 1.42
N ILE A 94 -21.20 -5.53 2.37
CA ILE A 94 -22.28 -5.39 3.33
C ILE A 94 -23.59 -4.95 2.65
N ILE A 95 -23.51 -3.98 1.73
CA ILE A 95 -24.67 -3.46 1.01
C ILE A 95 -25.27 -4.53 0.09
N ASP A 96 -24.43 -5.26 -0.63
CA ASP A 96 -24.81 -6.26 -1.63
C ASP A 96 -25.25 -7.59 -1.00
N SER A 97 -24.92 -7.83 0.27
CA SER A 97 -25.39 -9.03 0.99
C SER A 97 -26.91 -9.09 0.98
N THR A 98 -27.50 -10.26 0.75
CA THR A 98 -28.96 -10.46 0.87
C THR A 98 -29.40 -10.44 2.32
N ASP A 99 -28.53 -10.92 3.21
CA ASP A 99 -28.80 -11.03 4.64
C ASP A 99 -28.80 -9.66 5.32
N VAL A 100 -29.54 -9.58 6.42
CA VAL A 100 -29.58 -8.40 7.27
C VAL A 100 -28.81 -8.71 8.54
N PRO A 101 -27.89 -7.84 8.98
CA PRO A 101 -27.19 -8.02 10.24
C PRO A 101 -28.22 -8.14 11.39
N PRO A 102 -28.17 -9.20 12.20
CA PRO A 102 -29.06 -9.31 13.35
C PRO A 102 -28.79 -8.15 14.32
N ASN A 103 -29.85 -7.64 14.94
CA ASN A 103 -29.72 -6.58 15.93
C ASN A 103 -28.77 -7.02 17.04
N ASP A 104 -27.84 -6.14 17.39
CA ASP A 104 -26.81 -6.31 18.41
C ASP A 104 -25.70 -7.34 18.09
N ASN A 105 -25.77 -8.03 16.95
CA ASN A 105 -24.72 -8.93 16.46
C ASN A 105 -24.07 -8.43 15.17
N GLU A 106 -24.10 -7.12 14.90
CA GLU A 106 -23.54 -6.53 13.67
C GLU A 106 -22.04 -6.81 13.52
N VAL A 107 -21.31 -6.82 14.63
CA VAL A 107 -19.87 -7.07 14.65
C VAL A 107 -19.57 -8.51 14.25
N GLU A 108 -20.25 -9.48 14.86
CA GLU A 108 -20.07 -10.91 14.55
C GLU A 108 -20.49 -11.22 13.12
N TRP A 109 -21.56 -10.60 12.65
CA TRP A 109 -21.99 -10.71 11.25
C TRP A 109 -20.91 -10.20 10.28
N VAL A 110 -20.29 -9.04 10.55
CA VAL A 110 -19.15 -8.54 9.73
C VAL A 110 -17.95 -9.49 9.82
N VAL A 111 -17.63 -10.04 10.99
CA VAL A 111 -16.55 -11.03 11.14
C VAL A 111 -16.79 -12.24 10.24
N ASN A 112 -18.01 -12.78 10.24
CA ASN A 112 -18.38 -13.90 9.40
C ASN A 112 -18.32 -13.54 7.92
N LEU A 113 -18.82 -12.37 7.53
CA LEU A 113 -18.76 -11.88 6.15
C LEU A 113 -17.31 -11.77 5.67
N VAL A 114 -16.43 -11.13 6.46
CA VAL A 114 -15.00 -10.98 6.14
C VAL A 114 -14.33 -12.34 6.01
N ARG A 115 -14.63 -13.28 6.92
CA ARG A 115 -14.03 -14.62 6.88
C ARG A 115 -14.35 -15.34 5.56
N HIS A 116 -15.64 -15.48 5.25
CA HIS A 116 -16.07 -16.24 4.08
C HIS A 116 -15.74 -15.55 2.76
N GLN A 117 -15.85 -14.22 2.69
CA GLN A 117 -15.72 -13.46 1.45
C GLN A 117 -14.32 -12.90 1.20
N LEU A 118 -13.50 -12.64 2.24
CA LEU A 118 -12.20 -11.98 2.09
C LEU A 118 -11.02 -12.82 2.58
N ILE A 119 -11.22 -13.77 3.50
CA ILE A 119 -10.12 -14.57 4.08
C ILE A 119 -10.07 -15.97 3.46
N ASP A 120 -11.19 -16.67 3.32
CA ASP A 120 -11.16 -18.08 2.90
C ASP A 120 -10.91 -18.26 1.39
N ASN A 121 -11.32 -17.28 0.58
CA ASN A 121 -11.30 -17.37 -0.89
C ASN A 121 -10.40 -16.32 -1.57
N TRP A 122 -9.51 -15.69 -0.80
CA TRP A 122 -8.78 -14.50 -1.25
C TRP A 122 -7.92 -14.73 -2.49
N GLU A 123 -7.38 -15.94 -2.69
CA GLU A 123 -6.53 -16.28 -3.85
C GLU A 123 -7.31 -16.33 -5.18
N LYS A 124 -8.62 -16.58 -5.11
CA LYS A 124 -9.48 -16.78 -6.28
C LYS A 124 -10.22 -15.52 -6.70
N LEU A 125 -10.29 -14.51 -5.83
CA LEU A 125 -11.03 -13.29 -6.07
C LEU A 125 -10.20 -12.28 -6.89
N PRO A 126 -10.62 -11.90 -8.11
CA PRO A 126 -9.89 -10.93 -8.93
C PRO A 126 -9.70 -9.59 -8.23
N GLU A 127 -10.70 -9.19 -7.45
CA GLU A 127 -10.73 -7.92 -6.73
C GLU A 127 -9.70 -7.87 -5.58
N LEU A 128 -9.20 -9.03 -5.14
CA LEU A 128 -8.15 -9.13 -4.12
C LEU A 128 -6.77 -9.39 -4.73
N GLU A 129 -6.56 -8.98 -5.98
CA GLU A 129 -5.28 -9.10 -6.67
C GLU A 129 -4.11 -8.54 -5.85
N HIS A 130 -4.30 -7.42 -5.16
CA HIS A 130 -3.27 -6.82 -4.32
C HIS A 130 -2.72 -7.78 -3.24
N LEU A 131 -3.55 -8.65 -2.67
CA LEU A 131 -3.09 -9.68 -1.72
C LEU A 131 -2.17 -10.69 -2.42
N ARG A 132 -2.49 -11.08 -3.66
CA ARG A 132 -1.63 -11.97 -4.45
C ARG A 132 -0.31 -11.29 -4.78
N THR A 133 -0.33 -10.01 -5.14
CA THR A 133 0.88 -9.23 -5.35
C THR A 133 1.77 -9.18 -4.10
N ILE A 134 1.17 -9.01 -2.91
CA ILE A 134 1.90 -9.07 -1.64
C ILE A 134 2.52 -10.46 -1.44
N ARG A 135 1.73 -11.52 -1.58
CA ARG A 135 2.19 -12.92 -1.48
C ARG A 135 3.38 -13.18 -2.40
N ASP A 136 3.22 -12.88 -3.69
CA ASP A 136 4.21 -13.16 -4.71
C ASP A 136 5.50 -12.37 -4.44
N ARG A 137 5.38 -11.15 -3.89
CA ARG A 137 6.54 -10.36 -3.47
C ARG A 137 7.25 -10.97 -2.26
N LEU A 138 6.51 -11.43 -1.25
CA LEU A 138 7.08 -12.10 -0.07
C LEU A 138 7.83 -13.38 -0.42
N LEU A 139 7.36 -14.10 -1.45
CA LEU A 139 7.90 -15.41 -1.84
C LEU A 139 8.93 -15.34 -2.98
N ARG A 140 9.06 -14.20 -3.67
CA ARG A 140 9.84 -14.04 -4.91
C ARG A 140 11.30 -14.53 -4.84
N ARG A 141 11.99 -14.33 -3.71
CA ARG A 141 13.44 -14.55 -3.59
C ARG A 141 13.77 -15.48 -2.45
N LYS A 142 13.59 -16.80 -2.62
CA LYS A 142 13.74 -17.88 -1.60
C LYS A 142 14.54 -17.49 -0.35
N GLN A 143 15.87 -17.33 -0.46
CA GLN A 143 16.73 -17.04 0.70
C GLN A 143 16.39 -15.73 1.42
N ARG A 144 15.99 -14.70 0.69
CA ARG A 144 15.53 -13.41 1.22
C ARG A 144 14.10 -13.50 1.76
N SER A 145 13.24 -14.30 1.13
CA SER A 145 11.88 -14.61 1.59
C SER A 145 11.89 -15.18 3.00
N ILE A 146 12.86 -16.05 3.33
CA ILE A 146 13.01 -16.58 4.70
C ILE A 146 13.22 -15.44 5.72
N LYS A 147 14.09 -14.47 5.42
CA LYS A 147 14.36 -13.33 6.33
C LYS A 147 13.13 -12.43 6.48
N LEU A 148 12.45 -12.14 5.37
CA LEU A 148 11.21 -11.35 5.35
C LEU A 148 10.11 -12.01 6.19
N LEU A 149 9.88 -13.31 5.97
CA LEU A 149 8.86 -14.09 6.66
C LEU A 149 9.17 -14.21 8.16
N LYS A 150 10.44 -14.37 8.55
CA LYS A 150 10.84 -14.37 9.98
C LYS A 150 10.64 -13.01 10.66
N LEU A 151 10.94 -11.91 9.96
CA LEU A 151 10.66 -10.56 10.48
C LEU A 151 9.15 -10.36 10.63
N TYR A 152 8.37 -10.73 9.62
CA TYR A 152 6.92 -10.62 9.66
C TYR A 152 6.29 -11.51 10.74
N GLN A 153 6.78 -12.74 10.94
CA GLN A 153 6.37 -13.62 12.05
C GLN A 153 6.56 -12.96 13.41
N ARG A 154 7.69 -12.27 13.61
CA ARG A 154 7.95 -11.53 14.85
C ARG A 154 6.95 -10.40 15.06
N ILE A 155 6.58 -9.68 14.00
CA ILE A 155 5.57 -8.61 14.04
C ILE A 155 4.20 -9.20 14.40
N LEU A 156 3.83 -10.37 13.86
CA LEU A 156 2.59 -11.06 14.21
C LEU A 156 2.55 -11.45 15.69
N GLN A 157 3.63 -12.08 16.19
CA GLN A 157 3.70 -12.59 17.56
C GLN A 157 3.76 -11.49 18.63
N GLN A 158 4.51 -10.42 18.35
CA GLN A 158 4.74 -9.34 19.31
C GLN A 158 3.72 -8.20 19.17
N GLY A 159 2.95 -8.19 18.07
CA GLY A 159 2.02 -7.12 17.71
C GLY A 159 2.71 -5.85 17.19
N GLU A 160 3.86 -5.50 17.77
CA GLU A 160 4.72 -4.40 17.33
C GLU A 160 6.20 -4.77 17.46
N VAL A 161 7.04 -4.30 16.54
CA VAL A 161 8.51 -4.47 16.60
C VAL A 161 9.18 -3.14 16.33
N VAL A 162 10.21 -2.79 17.08
CA VAL A 162 10.98 -1.54 16.85
C VAL A 162 11.55 -1.53 15.44
N ALA A 163 11.29 -0.44 14.70
CA ALA A 163 11.81 -0.26 13.35
C ALA A 163 13.33 -0.07 13.38
N ASN A 164 14.03 -0.72 12.46
CA ASN A 164 15.48 -0.68 12.32
C ASN A 164 15.95 -0.29 10.91
N ASP A 165 15.01 0.08 10.03
CA ASP A 165 15.24 0.53 8.66
C ASP A 165 16.07 -0.45 7.80
N SER A 166 16.04 -1.75 8.18
CA SER A 166 16.63 -2.85 7.43
C SER A 166 16.03 -2.99 6.03
N SER A 167 16.73 -3.72 5.16
CA SER A 167 16.24 -3.94 3.79
C SER A 167 14.92 -4.72 3.77
N GLU A 168 14.75 -5.61 4.74
CA GLU A 168 13.57 -6.45 4.96
C GLU A 168 12.40 -5.60 5.45
N GLU A 169 12.62 -4.69 6.40
CA GLU A 169 11.60 -3.72 6.84
C GLU A 169 11.09 -2.90 5.65
N LYS A 170 12.02 -2.31 4.88
CA LYS A 170 11.67 -1.48 3.73
C LYS A 170 10.82 -2.24 2.73
N GLU A 171 11.16 -3.51 2.50
CA GLU A 171 10.42 -4.36 1.57
C GLU A 171 9.02 -4.73 2.07
N LEU A 172 8.87 -5.06 3.37
CA LEU A 172 7.55 -5.29 3.99
C LEU A 172 6.68 -4.01 3.98
N ARG A 173 7.30 -2.83 4.15
CA ARG A 173 6.57 -1.56 4.08
C ARG A 173 6.16 -1.22 2.66
N LEU A 174 7.03 -1.44 1.69
CA LEU A 174 6.74 -1.21 0.28
C LEU A 174 5.70 -2.18 -0.28
N SER A 175 5.49 -3.35 0.33
CA SER A 175 4.37 -4.23 -0.01
C SER A 175 3.04 -3.74 0.56
N GLY A 176 3.07 -2.79 1.50
CA GLY A 176 1.89 -2.31 2.21
C GLY A 176 1.39 -3.26 3.30
N LEU A 177 2.07 -4.39 3.53
CA LEU A 177 1.71 -5.39 4.54
C LEU A 177 1.87 -4.85 5.97
N VAL A 178 2.92 -4.06 6.18
CA VAL A 178 3.23 -3.44 7.48
C VAL A 178 3.37 -1.93 7.35
N VAL A 179 3.10 -1.22 8.45
CA VAL A 179 3.27 0.23 8.56
C VAL A 179 4.20 0.57 9.72
N LYS A 180 4.92 1.69 9.57
CA LYS A 180 5.73 2.27 10.65
C LYS A 180 4.90 3.35 11.36
N GLN A 181 4.57 3.13 12.62
CA GLN A 181 3.82 4.07 13.46
C GLN A 181 4.59 4.25 14.77
N GLN A 182 4.84 5.52 15.15
CA GLN A 182 5.52 5.86 16.41
C GLN A 182 6.88 5.14 16.61
N GLY A 183 7.59 4.86 15.51
CA GLY A 183 8.88 4.16 15.56
C GLY A 183 8.79 2.63 15.55
N ASN A 184 7.59 2.05 15.59
CA ASN A 184 7.37 0.60 15.56
C ASN A 184 6.73 0.14 14.24
N LEU A 185 6.99 -1.10 13.86
CA LEU A 185 6.37 -1.82 12.77
C LEU A 185 5.18 -2.62 13.28
N ARG A 186 4.06 -2.52 12.57
CA ARG A 186 2.83 -3.25 12.84
C ARG A 186 2.19 -3.73 11.54
N VAL A 187 1.41 -4.81 11.59
CA VAL A 187 0.59 -5.21 10.45
C VAL A 187 -0.43 -4.11 10.15
N HIS A 188 -0.58 -3.75 8.88
CA HIS A 188 -1.35 -2.58 8.47
C HIS A 188 -2.84 -2.69 8.82
N ASN A 189 -3.42 -3.88 8.63
CA ASN A 189 -4.82 -4.12 8.94
C ASN A 189 -5.07 -5.58 9.34
N ARG A 190 -6.25 -5.84 9.93
CA ARG A 190 -6.62 -7.15 10.46
C ARG A 190 -6.89 -8.18 9.36
N ILE A 191 -7.35 -7.75 8.18
CA ILE A 191 -7.52 -8.64 7.01
C ILE A 191 -6.16 -9.23 6.63
N TYR A 192 -5.11 -8.41 6.53
CA TYR A 192 -3.76 -8.85 6.21
C TYR A 192 -3.20 -9.79 7.26
N ALA A 193 -3.39 -9.48 8.55
CA ALA A 193 -2.98 -10.36 9.64
C ALA A 193 -3.72 -11.72 9.63
N SER A 194 -4.95 -11.74 9.12
CA SER A 194 -5.77 -12.97 9.05
C SER A 194 -5.45 -13.82 7.82
N VAL A 195 -5.14 -13.19 6.69
CA VAL A 195 -4.73 -13.86 5.44
C VAL A 195 -3.29 -14.37 5.56
N PHE A 196 -2.35 -13.48 5.88
CA PHE A 196 -0.96 -13.80 6.14
C PHE A 196 -0.77 -14.04 7.63
N ASN A 197 -1.47 -15.04 8.15
CA ASN A 197 -1.39 -15.42 9.57
C ASN A 197 -0.17 -16.30 9.87
N GLU A 198 0.04 -16.65 11.13
CA GLU A 198 1.18 -17.48 11.57
C GLU A 198 1.25 -18.82 10.85
N ILE A 199 0.11 -19.50 10.67
CA ILE A 199 0.02 -20.79 9.97
C ILE A 199 0.49 -20.64 8.51
N TRP A 200 0.03 -19.59 7.83
CA TRP A 200 0.44 -19.30 6.46
C TRP A 200 1.95 -19.04 6.36
N VAL A 201 2.50 -18.28 7.31
CA VAL A 201 3.94 -17.96 7.37
C VAL A 201 4.77 -19.22 7.61
N GLU A 202 4.38 -20.06 8.56
CA GLU A 202 5.08 -21.32 8.87
C GLU A 202 5.06 -22.29 7.69
N ASN A 203 3.91 -22.46 7.04
CA ASN A 203 3.81 -23.30 5.85
C ASN A 203 4.68 -22.76 4.70
N SER A 204 4.69 -21.44 4.50
CA SER A 204 5.53 -20.80 3.50
C SER A 204 7.03 -20.98 3.78
N LEU A 205 7.44 -20.83 5.04
CA LEU A 205 8.82 -21.08 5.46
C LEU A 205 9.23 -22.53 5.23
N ARG A 206 8.36 -23.49 5.61
CA ARG A 206 8.61 -24.92 5.42
C ARG A 206 8.74 -25.28 3.94
N ALA A 207 7.86 -24.75 3.09
CA ALA A 207 7.91 -24.96 1.64
C ALA A 207 9.23 -24.45 1.05
N ILE A 208 9.63 -23.22 1.35
CA ILE A 208 10.89 -22.64 0.85
C ILE A 208 12.10 -23.45 1.35
N GLN A 209 12.11 -23.88 2.61
CA GLN A 209 13.20 -24.68 3.16
C GLN A 209 13.31 -26.05 2.51
N SER A 210 12.19 -26.71 2.24
CA SER A 210 12.16 -27.99 1.53
C SER A 210 12.71 -27.86 0.11
N GLU A 211 12.48 -26.75 -0.56
CA GLU A 211 12.99 -26.49 -1.91
C GLU A 211 14.48 -26.08 -1.95
N LEU A 212 15.06 -25.71 -0.81
CA LEU A 212 16.47 -25.33 -0.68
C LEU A 212 17.33 -26.45 -0.12
N ALA A 213 16.73 -27.56 0.32
CA ALA A 213 17.47 -28.73 0.76
C ALA A 213 18.27 -29.30 -0.43
N PRO A 214 19.57 -29.59 -0.27
CA PRO A 214 20.36 -30.19 -1.33
C PRO A 214 19.71 -31.51 -1.72
N SER A 215 19.57 -31.75 -3.02
CA SER A 215 19.07 -33.05 -3.49
C SER A 215 20.02 -34.16 -3.05
N ASP A 216 19.50 -35.39 -2.90
CA ASP A 216 20.34 -36.55 -2.59
C ASP A 216 21.53 -36.68 -3.57
N ALA A 217 21.32 -36.28 -4.84
CA ALA A 217 22.37 -36.25 -5.86
C ALA A 217 23.44 -35.17 -5.62
N GLU A 218 23.05 -33.97 -5.17
CA GLU A 218 24.00 -32.90 -4.82
C GLU A 218 24.78 -33.23 -3.55
N PHE A 219 24.14 -33.90 -2.58
CA PHE A 219 24.80 -34.38 -1.38
C PHE A 219 25.83 -35.48 -1.70
N LEU A 220 25.47 -36.46 -2.53
CA LEU A 220 26.39 -37.50 -2.98
C LEU A 220 27.55 -36.94 -3.81
N LYS A 221 27.29 -35.94 -4.66
CA LYS A 221 28.33 -35.25 -5.42
C LYS A 221 29.29 -34.49 -4.50
N ALA A 222 28.79 -33.78 -3.50
CA ALA A 222 29.63 -33.06 -2.54
C ALA A 222 30.49 -34.01 -1.69
N LEU A 223 30.00 -35.21 -1.38
CA LEU A 223 30.80 -36.26 -0.71
C LEU A 223 31.90 -36.79 -1.63
N ALA A 224 31.60 -37.03 -2.90
CA ALA A 224 32.58 -37.53 -3.87
C ALA A 224 33.68 -36.51 -4.22
N GLU A 225 33.45 -35.20 -4.04
CA GLU A 225 34.46 -34.15 -4.23
C GLU A 225 35.36 -33.94 -2.99
N LEU A 226 35.07 -34.60 -1.87
CA LEU A 226 35.86 -34.55 -0.62
C LEU A 226 36.83 -35.75 -0.46
N GLU A 227 36.79 -36.72 -1.38
CA GLU A 227 37.74 -37.84 -1.50
C GLU A 227 38.88 -37.52 -2.47
#